data_AF-A0A0F4QIY6-F1
#
_entry.id   AF-A0A0F4QIY6-F1
#
_cell.length_a   1.000
_cell.length_b   1.000
_cell.length_c   1.000
_cell.angle_alpha   90.00
_cell.angle_beta   90.00
_cell.angle_gamma   90.00
#
_symmetry.space_group_name_H-M   'P 1'
#
loop_
_entity.id
_entity.type
_entity.pdbx_description
1 polymer ?
#
loop_
_entity_poly.entity_id
_entity_poly.type
_entity_poly.pdbx_seq_one_letter_code
_entity_poly.pdbx_strand_id
1 'polypeptide(L)'
;MQYELKFLSEIKFGPAYYTLIIAGKKVPNFFYGFTRSELLNGRYLAIEEWLTTDYQKGPITRVAIFDLENKLVTRLAAVNKGFVGNFKLENNTFTYNKTYHGNGKVVESEVGWNLITQWSDAYL
;
A
#
# COMPACT_ATOMS: atom_id res chain seq x y z
N MET A 1 -17.02 -7.70 -6.57
CA MET A 1 -15.93 -7.00 -5.85
C MET A 1 -14.84 -6.66 -6.84
N GLN A 2 -14.31 -5.44 -6.84
CA GLN A 2 -13.21 -5.06 -7.75
C GLN A 2 -11.86 -5.64 -7.30
N TYR A 3 -11.67 -5.87 -6.00
CA TYR A 3 -10.46 -6.49 -5.46
C TYR A 3 -10.75 -7.37 -4.22
N GLU A 4 -9.78 -8.20 -3.86
CA GLU A 4 -9.80 -9.10 -2.70
C GLU A 4 -8.37 -9.23 -2.12
N LEU A 5 -8.27 -9.31 -0.78
CA LEU A 5 -7.05 -9.71 -0.09
C LEU A 5 -7.18 -11.16 0.38
N LYS A 6 -6.35 -12.05 -0.17
CA LYS A 6 -6.27 -13.44 0.28
C LYS A 6 -5.12 -13.59 1.25
N PHE A 7 -5.44 -14.02 2.47
CA PHE A 7 -4.44 -14.33 3.49
C PHE A 7 -3.40 -15.31 2.93
N LEU A 8 -2.13 -15.01 3.17
CA LEU A 8 -1.03 -15.87 2.73
C LEU A 8 -0.29 -16.47 3.92
N SER A 9 0.16 -15.64 4.87
CA SER A 9 0.80 -16.08 6.11
C SER A 9 0.95 -14.90 7.07
N GLU A 10 1.76 -15.07 8.11
CA GLU A 10 2.09 -14.06 9.10
C GLU A 10 3.61 -13.93 9.25
N ILE A 11 4.08 -12.71 9.48
CA ILE A 11 5.47 -12.50 9.89
C ILE A 11 5.62 -13.05 11.31
N LYS A 12 6.72 -13.74 11.59
CA LYS A 12 7.01 -14.26 12.93
C LYS A 12 6.98 -13.11 13.96
N PHE A 13 6.08 -13.21 14.95
CA PHE A 13 5.80 -12.15 15.95
C PHE A 13 5.39 -10.81 15.33
N GLY A 14 4.83 -10.83 14.14
CA GLY A 14 4.43 -9.66 13.38
C GLY A 14 3.04 -9.82 12.77
N PRO A 15 2.66 -8.91 11.86
CA PRO A 15 1.32 -8.93 11.27
C PRO A 15 1.18 -9.99 10.16
N ALA A 16 -0.09 -10.28 9.85
CA ALA A 16 -0.47 -11.03 8.66
C ALA A 16 -0.14 -10.26 7.37
N TYR A 17 0.17 -11.02 6.31
CA TYR A 17 0.35 -10.48 4.97
C TYR A 17 -0.46 -11.30 3.94
N TYR A 18 -0.80 -10.60 2.87
CA TYR A 18 -1.84 -11.02 1.93
C TYR A 18 -1.33 -10.97 0.50
N THR A 19 -1.98 -11.76 -0.36
CA THR A 19 -1.94 -11.56 -1.81
C THR A 19 -3.11 -10.68 -2.23
N LEU A 20 -2.84 -9.74 -3.14
CA LEU A 20 -3.87 -8.87 -3.72
C LEU A 20 -4.38 -9.48 -5.02
N ILE A 21 -5.70 -9.57 -5.15
CA ILE A 21 -6.40 -9.98 -6.37
C ILE A 21 -7.22 -8.79 -6.84
N ILE A 22 -7.03 -8.36 -8.08
CA ILE A 22 -7.81 -7.30 -8.72
C ILE A 22 -8.51 -7.92 -9.93
N ALA A 23 -9.84 -7.75 -10.02
CA ALA A 23 -10.68 -8.32 -11.07
C ALA A 23 -10.43 -9.83 -11.30
N GLY A 24 -10.29 -10.59 -10.22
CA GLY A 24 -10.04 -12.04 -10.27
C GLY A 24 -8.61 -12.47 -10.62
N LYS A 25 -7.71 -11.52 -10.93
CA LYS A 25 -6.30 -11.79 -11.24
C LYS A 25 -5.38 -11.38 -10.09
N LYS A 26 -4.48 -12.29 -9.70
CA LYS A 26 -3.45 -12.02 -8.70
C LYS A 26 -2.46 -10.95 -9.20
N VAL A 27 -2.21 -9.94 -8.38
CA VAL A 27 -1.11 -8.98 -8.56
C VAL A 27 0.20 -9.68 -8.17
N PRO A 28 1.22 -9.71 -9.05
CA PRO A 28 2.45 -10.46 -8.82
C PRO A 28 3.43 -9.71 -7.89
N ASN A 29 4.53 -10.38 -7.54
CA ASN A 29 5.77 -9.83 -6.99
C ASN A 29 5.75 -9.24 -5.56
N PHE A 30 4.59 -8.87 -5.03
CA PHE A 30 4.51 -8.18 -3.75
C PHE A 30 3.52 -8.83 -2.77
N PHE A 31 3.76 -8.57 -1.49
CA PHE A 31 2.84 -8.86 -0.41
C PHE A 31 2.20 -7.57 0.08
N TYR A 32 1.01 -7.69 0.65
CA TYR A 32 0.23 -6.53 1.08
C TYR A 32 -0.16 -6.68 2.54
N GLY A 33 -0.25 -5.55 3.23
CA GLY A 33 -0.87 -5.47 4.55
C GLY A 33 -2.38 -5.43 4.44
N PHE A 34 -3.07 -5.51 5.58
CA PHE A 34 -4.52 -5.34 5.63
C PHE A 34 -4.96 -3.87 5.42
N THR A 35 -4.09 -2.93 5.80
CA THR A 35 -4.31 -1.49 5.75
C THR A 35 -4.49 -1.00 4.32
N ARG A 36 -5.66 -0.44 4.02
CA ARG A 36 -6.04 0.07 2.69
C ARG A 36 -7.14 1.12 2.78
N SER A 37 -7.32 1.87 1.70
CA SER A 37 -8.41 2.82 1.53
C SER A 37 -8.82 2.90 0.07
N GLU A 38 -10.12 2.98 -0.18
CA GLU A 38 -10.68 3.30 -1.49
C GLU A 38 -10.73 4.81 -1.67
N LEU A 39 -10.24 5.31 -2.81
CA LEU A 39 -10.20 6.73 -3.14
C LEU A 39 -11.05 7.01 -4.38
N LEU A 40 -11.56 8.24 -4.48
CA LEU A 40 -12.37 8.72 -5.62
C LEU A 40 -13.48 7.72 -5.99
N ASN A 41 -14.40 7.48 -5.04
CA ASN A 41 -15.55 6.59 -5.20
C ASN A 41 -15.17 5.15 -5.59
N GLY A 42 -14.04 4.66 -5.10
CA GLY A 42 -13.60 3.28 -5.31
C GLY A 42 -12.88 3.02 -6.62
N ARG A 43 -12.56 4.06 -7.42
CA ARG A 43 -11.71 3.90 -8.60
C ARG A 43 -10.27 3.52 -8.24
N TYR A 44 -9.75 4.12 -7.18
CA TYR A 44 -8.38 3.88 -6.75
C TYR A 44 -8.34 3.11 -5.44
N LEU A 45 -7.34 2.24 -5.30
CA LEU A 45 -7.04 1.53 -4.07
C LEU A 45 -5.65 1.93 -3.59
N ALA A 46 -5.57 2.66 -2.48
CA ALA A 46 -4.32 2.84 -1.75
C ALA A 46 -4.16 1.71 -0.73
N ILE A 47 -3.01 1.04 -0.73
CA ILE A 47 -2.75 -0.12 0.12
C ILE A 47 -1.30 -0.12 0.59
N GLU A 48 -1.10 -0.67 1.80
CA GLU A 48 0.23 -0.97 2.30
C GLU A 48 0.84 -2.15 1.53
N GLU A 49 1.92 -1.90 0.80
CA GLU A 49 2.73 -2.92 0.12
C GLU A 49 4.01 -3.19 0.93
N TRP A 50 4.33 -4.46 1.14
CA TRP A 50 5.48 -4.92 1.91
C TRP A 50 6.63 -5.29 0.97
N LEU A 51 7.80 -4.70 1.21
CA LEU A 51 9.03 -4.96 0.45
C LEU A 51 9.86 -6.11 1.02
N THR A 52 9.56 -6.56 2.24
CA THR A 52 10.21 -7.70 2.89
C THR A 52 9.29 -8.30 3.94
N THR A 53 9.28 -9.62 4.06
CA THR A 53 8.65 -10.36 5.18
C THR A 53 9.68 -10.92 6.17
N ASP A 54 10.97 -10.63 5.94
CA ASP A 54 12.07 -10.99 6.83
C ASP A 54 12.03 -10.13 8.11
N TYR A 55 11.65 -10.77 9.23
CA TYR A 55 11.51 -10.11 10.52
C TYR A 55 12.81 -9.45 11.03
N GLN A 56 13.99 -9.91 10.58
CA GLN A 56 15.28 -9.34 11.03
C GLN A 56 15.57 -7.99 10.39
N LYS A 57 15.02 -7.73 9.20
CA LYS A 57 15.16 -6.45 8.50
C LYS A 57 14.18 -5.38 9.01
N GLY A 58 13.20 -5.81 9.81
CA GLY A 58 12.08 -4.99 10.23
C GLY A 58 11.10 -4.73 9.09
N PRO A 59 9.99 -4.01 9.38
CA PRO A 59 9.04 -3.65 8.35
C PRO A 59 9.69 -2.67 7.38
N ILE A 60 9.63 -3.01 6.09
CA ILE A 60 9.93 -2.08 5.01
C ILE A 60 8.69 -2.07 4.13
N THR A 61 7.90 -1.00 4.23
CA THR A 61 6.63 -0.89 3.51
C THR A 61 6.59 0.38 2.66
N ARG A 62 5.63 0.46 1.75
CA ARG A 62 5.33 1.66 0.98
C ARG A 62 3.85 1.72 0.64
N VAL A 63 3.41 2.89 0.20
CA VAL A 63 2.07 3.03 -0.39
C VAL A 63 2.13 2.56 -1.83
N ALA A 64 1.28 1.59 -2.18
CA ALA A 64 0.93 1.29 -3.55
C ALA A 64 -0.47 1.85 -3.82
N ILE A 65 -0.64 2.57 -4.92
CA ILE A 65 -1.93 3.13 -5.34
C ILE A 65 -2.26 2.50 -6.68
N PHE A 66 -3.35 1.72 -6.71
CA PHE A 66 -3.85 1.08 -7.92
C PHE A 66 -4.95 1.92 -8.54
N ASP A 67 -4.90 2.13 -9.86
CA ASP A 67 -6.06 2.54 -10.65
C ASP A 67 -6.77 1.25 -11.09
N LEU A 68 -7.91 0.95 -10.47
CA LEU A 68 -8.63 -0.31 -10.67
C LEU A 68 -9.31 -0.37 -12.05
N GLU A 69 -9.64 0.79 -12.64
CA GLU A 69 -10.22 0.88 -13.98
C GLU A 69 -9.17 0.62 -15.05
N ASN A 70 -8.01 1.28 -14.94
CA ASN A 70 -6.96 1.24 -15.95
C ASN A 70 -5.93 0.13 -15.70
N LYS A 71 -6.04 -0.61 -14.59
CA LYS A 71 -5.11 -1.69 -14.19
C LYS A 71 -3.68 -1.20 -14.04
N LEU A 72 -3.53 0.02 -13.54
CA LEU A 72 -2.23 0.65 -13.31
C LEU A 72 -1.90 0.66 -11.82
N VAL A 73 -0.63 0.80 -11.51
CA VAL A 73 -0.13 0.99 -10.16
C VAL A 73 0.96 2.05 -10.15
N THR A 74 0.98 2.84 -9.09
CA THR A 74 2.09 3.72 -8.73
C THR A 74 2.50 3.45 -7.29
N ARG A 75 3.77 3.69 -6.99
CA ARG A 75 4.40 3.31 -5.72
C ARG A 75 5.18 4.48 -5.17
N LEU A 76 4.81 4.89 -3.96
CA LEU A 76 5.52 5.96 -3.26
C LEU A 76 6.84 5.44 -2.66
N ALA A 77 7.65 6.38 -2.17
CA ALA A 77 8.93 6.06 -1.55
C ALA A 77 8.79 5.07 -0.38
N ALA A 78 9.76 4.16 -0.27
CA ALA A 78 9.81 3.19 0.81
C ALA A 78 9.98 3.84 2.18
N VAL A 79 9.34 3.24 3.18
CA VAL A 79 9.45 3.59 4.59
C VAL A 79 10.20 2.48 5.29
N ASN A 80 11.45 2.74 5.66
CA ASN A 80 12.29 1.81 6.39
C ASN A 80 11.91 1.79 7.88
N LYS A 81 11.80 0.60 8.47
CA LYS A 81 11.44 0.37 9.88
C LYS A 81 10.10 1.02 10.27
N GLY A 82 9.17 1.09 9.33
CA GLY A 82 7.87 1.69 9.56
C GLY A 82 6.79 1.10 8.67
N PHE A 83 5.55 1.45 9.02
CA PHE A 83 4.33 1.05 8.34
C PHE A 83 3.71 2.27 7.69
N VAL A 84 2.90 2.03 6.66
CA VAL A 84 2.11 3.09 6.01
C VAL A 84 0.62 2.83 6.19
N GLY A 85 -0.15 3.89 6.42
CA GLY A 85 -1.59 3.75 6.62
C GLY A 85 -2.34 5.07 6.59
N ASN A 86 -3.62 5.02 6.97
CA ASN A 86 -4.52 6.18 7.02
C ASN A 86 -4.56 6.96 5.69
N PHE A 87 -4.67 6.25 4.58
CA PHE A 87 -4.67 6.83 3.24
C PHE A 87 -5.96 7.64 2.98
N LYS A 88 -5.80 8.90 2.59
CA LYS A 88 -6.91 9.79 2.25
C LYS A 88 -6.57 10.62 1.01
N LEU A 89 -7.59 11.03 0.27
CA LEU A 89 -7.46 11.94 -0.86
C LEU A 89 -8.56 12.98 -0.78
N GLU A 90 -8.17 14.22 -0.50
CA GLU A 90 -9.06 15.36 -0.33
C GLU A 90 -8.47 16.56 -1.07
N ASN A 91 -9.30 17.32 -1.80
CA ASN A 91 -8.89 18.57 -2.46
C ASN A 91 -7.58 18.46 -3.29
N ASN A 92 -7.43 17.36 -4.05
CA ASN A 92 -6.22 17.08 -4.86
C ASN A 92 -4.94 16.83 -4.03
N THR A 93 -5.05 16.56 -2.73
CA THR A 93 -3.94 16.18 -1.86
C THR A 93 -4.15 14.77 -1.34
N PHE A 94 -3.21 13.88 -1.64
CA PHE A 94 -3.14 12.55 -1.06
C PHE A 94 -2.34 12.60 0.26
N THR A 95 -2.93 12.13 1.34
CA THR A 95 -2.29 12.09 2.67
C THR A 95 -2.21 10.67 3.21
N TYR A 96 -1.14 10.40 3.96
CA TYR A 96 -0.91 9.12 4.61
C TYR A 96 0.02 9.24 5.80
N ASN A 97 -0.08 8.30 6.73
CA ASN A 97 0.78 8.23 7.91
C ASN A 97 1.93 7.24 7.71
N LYS A 98 3.08 7.61 8.26
CA LYS A 98 4.24 6.74 8.48
C LYS A 98 4.35 6.47 9.97
N THR A 99 4.18 5.22 10.39
CA THR A 99 4.22 4.83 11.81
C THR A 99 5.49 4.03 12.09
N TYR A 100 6.28 4.50 13.05
CA TYR A 100 7.53 3.89 13.48
C TYR A 100 7.37 3.32 14.89
N HIS A 101 7.06 2.02 15.00
CA HIS A 101 6.77 1.39 16.30
C HIS A 101 7.94 1.42 17.29
N GLY A 102 9.19 1.47 16.81
CA GLY A 102 10.38 1.50 17.67
C GLY A 102 10.45 2.74 18.58
N ASN A 103 9.75 3.82 18.25
CA ASN A 103 9.72 5.06 19.05
C ASN A 103 8.33 5.68 19.16
N GLY A 104 7.27 4.97 18.74
CA GLY A 104 5.89 5.47 18.75
C GLY A 104 5.64 6.68 17.84
N LYS A 105 6.59 7.05 16.97
CA LYS A 105 6.48 8.25 16.12
C LYS A 105 5.52 8.00 14.98
N VAL A 106 4.57 8.93 14.79
CA VAL A 106 3.71 9.00 13.61
C VAL A 106 4.05 10.28 12.86
N VAL A 107 4.31 10.17 11.56
CA VAL A 107 4.58 11.30 10.68
C VAL A 107 3.56 11.28 9.55
N GLU A 108 2.74 12.31 9.46
CA GLU A 108 1.86 12.51 8.30
C GLU A 108 2.70 12.97 7.10
N SER A 109 2.30 12.57 5.91
CA SER A 109 2.93 12.94 4.65
C SER A 109 1.88 13.27 3.63
N GLU A 110 2.16 14.29 2.84
CA GLU A 110 1.25 14.81 1.81
C GLU A 110 1.93 14.76 0.44
N VAL A 111 1.14 14.43 -0.58
CA VAL A 111 1.57 14.44 -1.98
C VAL A 111 0.44 15.04 -2.81
N GLY A 112 0.76 16.05 -3.64
CA GLY A 112 -0.19 16.55 -4.62
C GLY A 112 -0.60 15.43 -5.58
N TRP A 113 -1.89 15.15 -5.69
CA TRP A 113 -2.41 14.01 -6.46
C TRP A 113 -2.01 14.09 -7.94
N ASN A 114 -2.05 15.30 -8.51
CA ASN A 114 -1.59 15.59 -9.86
C ASN A 114 -0.07 15.39 -10.09
N LEU A 115 0.74 15.27 -9.03
CA LEU A 115 2.17 14.98 -9.12
C LEU A 115 2.47 13.49 -9.17
N ILE A 116 1.48 12.63 -8.91
CA ILE A 116 1.62 11.17 -8.97
C ILE A 116 1.49 10.74 -10.44
N THR A 117 2.63 10.68 -11.12
CA THR A 117 2.69 10.45 -12.58
C THR A 117 3.34 9.12 -12.99
N GLN A 118 4.05 8.45 -12.07
CA GLN A 118 4.78 7.22 -12.33
C GLN A 118 3.88 5.97 -12.30
N TRP A 119 2.94 5.90 -13.24
CA TRP A 119 2.03 4.77 -13.38
C TRP A 119 2.66 3.68 -14.27
N SER A 120 2.55 2.44 -13.83
CA SER A 120 2.96 1.25 -14.58
C SER A 120 1.86 0.21 -14.58
N ASP A 121 1.95 -0.80 -15.45
CA ASP A 121 1.04 -1.94 -15.41
C ASP A 121 1.09 -2.63 -14.03
N ALA A 122 -0.07 -2.93 -13.45
CA ALA A 122 -0.17 -3.58 -12.14
C ALA A 122 0.29 -5.04 -12.15
N TYR A 123 0.41 -5.67 -13.32
CA TYR A 123 0.71 -7.09 -13.48
C TYR A 123 2.09 -7.39 -14.08
N LEU A 124 2.95 -6.38 -14.18
CA LEU A 124 4.37 -6.52 -14.57
C LEU A 124 5.29 -6.59 -13.34
#